data_AF-A0A533SBW8-F1
#
_entry.id   AF-A0A533SBW8-F1
#
_cell.length_a   1.000
_cell.length_b   1.000
_cell.length_c   1.000
_cell.angle_alpha   90.00
_cell.angle_beta   90.00
_cell.angle_gamma   90.00
#
_symmetry.space_group_name_H-M   'P 1'
#
loop_
_entity.id
_entity.type
_entity.pdbx_description
1 polymer ?
#
loop_
_entity_poly.entity_id
_entity_poly.type
_entity_poly.pdbx_seq_one_letter_code
_entity_poly.pdbx_strand_id
1 'polypeptide(L)'
;MVLASFLVNIPIRPLLFIPRNDAAPHEGSIIAISITAHMQDYLSSRDSGKVVEADKKWKDVETIWTFTLQNGCWKVSNIEEGSCSLEYAKLVKELPAIQETLITG
;
A
#
# COMPACT_ATOMS: atom_id res chain seq x y z
N MET A 1 4.10 3.17 19.81
CA MET A 1 4.93 3.38 18.62
C MET A 1 4.43 4.63 17.94
N VAL A 2 5.22 5.70 17.91
CA VAL A 2 4.89 6.90 17.15
C VAL A 2 5.95 6.96 16.06
N LEU A 3 5.60 6.54 14.85
CA LEU A 3 6.41 6.85 13.67
C LEU A 3 6.18 8.33 13.36
N ALA A 4 7.18 9.16 13.55
CA ALA A 4 7.19 10.51 13.00
C ALA A 4 8.09 10.49 11.76
N SER A 5 7.47 10.35 10.59
CA SER A 5 8.15 10.37 9.29
C SER A 5 7.99 11.75 8.67
N PHE A 6 9.10 12.43 8.35
CA PHE A 6 9.06 13.63 7.51
C PHE A 6 8.96 13.19 6.05
N LEU A 7 7.79 13.41 5.43
CA LEU A 7 7.49 12.96 4.07
C LEU A 7 7.85 14.07 3.09
N VAL A 8 8.96 13.93 2.36
CA VAL A 8 9.29 14.79 1.21
C VAL A 8 9.32 13.89 -0.03
N ASN A 9 8.36 14.10 -0.93
CA ASN A 9 8.26 13.47 -2.25
C ASN A 9 8.23 11.92 -2.23
N ILE A 10 7.05 11.33 -1.98
CA ILE A 10 6.85 9.87 -1.91
C ILE A 10 6.56 9.33 -3.31
N PRO A 11 7.46 8.55 -3.95
CA PRO A 11 7.12 7.84 -5.17
C PRO A 11 6.03 6.83 -4.88
N ILE A 12 4.92 6.92 -5.63
CA ILE A 12 3.83 5.96 -5.61
C ILE A 12 3.76 5.30 -6.99
N ARG A 13 3.85 3.97 -7.03
CA ARG A 13 3.71 3.18 -8.26
C ARG A 13 2.49 2.27 -8.18
N PRO A 14 1.55 2.33 -9.14
CA PRO A 14 0.46 1.37 -9.19
C PRO A 14 1.01 -0.02 -9.56
N LEU A 15 0.56 -1.05 -8.85
CA LEU A 15 0.94 -2.44 -9.11
C LEU A 15 -0.23 -3.26 -9.65
N LEU A 16 -1.43 -3.06 -9.12
CA LEU A 16 -2.59 -3.88 -9.43
C LEU A 16 -3.89 -3.08 -9.23
N PHE A 17 -4.84 -3.29 -10.13
CA PHE A 17 -6.22 -2.88 -9.93
C PHE A 17 -7.15 -4.03 -10.35
N ILE A 18 -8.00 -4.47 -9.43
CA ILE A 18 -9.04 -5.47 -9.68
C ILE A 18 -10.40 -4.80 -9.45
N PRO A 19 -11.13 -4.43 -10.51
CA PRO A 19 -12.49 -3.95 -10.36
C PRO A 19 -13.44 -5.11 -10.01
N ARG A 20 -14.40 -4.85 -9.11
CA ARG A 20 -15.49 -5.76 -8.74
C ARG A 20 -16.82 -5.05 -8.93
N ASN A 21 -17.79 -5.74 -9.54
CA ASN A 21 -19.06 -5.16 -9.96
C ASN A 21 -20.21 -6.17 -9.84
N ASP A 22 -20.07 -7.14 -8.94
CA ASP A 22 -20.93 -8.30 -8.79
C ASP A 22 -22.20 -8.02 -7.97
N ALA A 23 -22.10 -7.32 -6.84
CA ALA A 23 -23.23 -7.05 -5.94
C ALA A 23 -23.61 -5.56 -5.82
N ALA A 24 -22.59 -4.69 -5.81
CA ALA A 24 -22.74 -3.24 -5.77
C ALA A 24 -21.63 -2.60 -6.60
N PRO A 25 -21.84 -1.41 -7.19
CA PRO A 25 -20.84 -0.78 -8.04
C PRO A 25 -19.50 -0.63 -7.31
N HIS A 26 -18.46 -1.25 -7.86
CA HIS A 26 -17.07 -1.16 -7.38
C HIS A 26 -16.78 -1.74 -5.99
N GLU A 27 -17.78 -2.12 -5.21
CA GLU A 27 -17.59 -2.63 -3.85
C GLU A 27 -16.74 -3.91 -3.85
N GLY A 28 -15.77 -3.99 -2.94
CA GLY A 28 -14.80 -5.10 -2.93
C GLY A 28 -13.70 -4.99 -3.98
N SER A 29 -13.65 -3.92 -4.79
CA SER A 29 -12.52 -3.67 -5.69
C SER A 29 -11.22 -3.56 -4.90
N ILE A 30 -10.12 -3.94 -5.52
CA ILE A 30 -8.79 -4.01 -4.90
C ILE A 30 -7.82 -3.11 -5.66
N ILE A 31 -7.04 -2.32 -4.93
CA ILE A 31 -5.90 -1.56 -5.45
C ILE A 31 -4.67 -2.00 -4.67
N ALA A 32 -3.56 -2.30 -5.36
CA ALA A 32 -2.25 -2.41 -4.73
C ALA A 32 -1.30 -1.36 -5.31
N ILE A 33 -0.61 -0.64 -4.42
CA ILE A 33 0.39 0.38 -4.78
C ILE A 33 1.70 0.13 -4.04
N SER A 34 2.82 0.34 -4.73
CA SER A 34 4.13 0.47 -4.10
C SER A 34 4.33 1.92 -3.67
N ILE A 35 4.83 2.09 -2.44
CA ILE A 35 5.12 3.37 -1.80
C ILE A 35 6.57 3.32 -1.33
N THR A 36 7.40 4.26 -1.79
CA THR A 36 8.78 4.41 -1.31
C THR A 36 8.88 5.63 -0.40
N ALA A 37 9.39 5.46 0.81
CA ALA A 37 9.63 6.55 1.75
C ALA A 37 11.10 6.61 2.15
N HIS A 38 11.68 7.81 2.13
CA HIS A 38 12.97 8.06 2.76
C HIS A 38 12.75 8.24 4.27
N MET A 39 13.18 7.26 5.07
CA MET A 39 12.90 7.24 6.50
C MET A 39 14.07 6.78 7.35
N GLN A 40 13.99 7.09 8.65
CA GLN A 40 14.91 6.67 9.67
C GLN A 40 14.11 6.09 10.83
N ASP A 41 14.46 4.87 11.25
CA ASP A 41 13.75 4.16 12.32
C ASP A 41 14.38 4.48 13.68
N TYR A 42 13.54 4.69 14.69
CA TYR A 42 13.97 4.78 16.07
C TYR A 42 12.93 4.21 17.03
N LEU A 43 13.43 3.64 18.13
CA LEU A 43 12.66 3.19 19.27
C LEU A 43 12.82 4.21 20.40
N SER A 44 11.71 4.71 20.94
CA SER A 44 11.71 5.58 22.11
C SER A 44 11.02 4.92 23.31
N SER A 45 11.58 5.15 24.50
CA SER A 45 10.95 4.80 25.77
C SER A 45 9.65 5.59 25.91
N ARG A 46 8.53 4.89 26.18
CA ARG A 46 7.23 5.54 26.34
C ARG A 46 7.20 6.49 27.53
N ASP A 47 7.84 6.12 28.64
CA ASP A 47 7.77 6.88 29.90
C ASP A 47 8.65 8.13 29.88
N SER A 48 9.80 8.06 29.21
CA SER A 48 10.79 9.16 29.21
C SER A 48 10.87 9.93 27.90
N GLY A 49 10.28 9.41 26.81
CA GLY A 49 10.42 9.94 25.45
C GLY A 49 11.82 9.80 24.86
N LYS A 50 12.80 9.25 25.61
CA LYS A 50 14.19 9.13 25.15
C LYS A 50 14.30 8.03 24.10
N VAL A 51 15.05 8.31 23.04
CA VAL A 51 15.47 7.31 22.05
C VAL A 51 16.38 6.30 22.73
N VAL A 52 16.01 5.02 22.66
CA VAL A 52 16.76 3.89 23.24
C VAL A 52 17.47 3.07 22.16
N GLU A 53 16.96 3.12 20.92
CA GLU A 53 17.57 2.52 19.75
C GLU A 53 17.24 3.41 18.55
N ALA A 54 18.21 3.63 17.66
CA ALA A 54 17.96 4.35 16.41
C ALA A 54 18.88 3.81 15.33
N ASP A 55 18.33 3.67 14.14
CA ASP A 55 19.13 3.51 12.94
C ASP A 55 19.85 4.83 12.70
N LYS A 56 21.17 4.80 12.50
CA LYS A 56 21.96 6.03 12.33
C LYS A 56 21.81 6.64 10.94
N LYS A 57 21.24 5.88 10.01
CA LYS A 57 21.15 6.24 8.60
C LYS A 57 19.71 6.36 8.18
N TRP A 58 19.47 7.34 7.31
CA TRP A 58 18.27 7.35 6.49
C TRP A 58 18.39 6.27 5.42
N LYS A 59 17.26 5.63 5.12
CA LYS A 59 17.16 4.60 4.09
C LYS A 59 15.85 4.76 3.34
N ASP A 60 15.85 4.34 2.09
CA ASP A 60 14.61 4.20 1.34
C ASP A 60 13.95 2.89 1.72
N VAL A 61 12.69 2.96 2.14
CA VAL A 61 11.87 1.80 2.46
C VAL A 61 10.74 1.74 1.46
N GLU A 62 10.71 0.68 0.66
CA GLU A 62 9.60 0.37 -0.23
C GLU A 62 8.64 -0.60 0.45
N THR A 63 7.36 -0.23 0.46
CA THR A 63 6.26 -1.10 0.95
C THR A 63 5.16 -1.17 -0.10
N ILE A 64 4.41 -2.26 -0.10
CA ILE A 64 3.23 -2.44 -0.94
C ILE A 64 2.02 -2.36 -0.04
N TRP A 65 1.09 -1.47 -0.38
CA TRP A 65 -0.14 -1.27 0.34
C TRP A 65 -1.30 -1.73 -0.53
N THR A 66 -2.06 -2.67 0.00
CA THR A 66 -3.27 -3.17 -0.64
C THR A 66 -4.48 -2.55 0.05
N PHE A 67 -5.38 -2.03 -0.76
CA PHE A 67 -6.62 -1.39 -0.35
C PHE A 67 -7.80 -2.16 -0.93
N THR A 68 -8.85 -2.29 -0.12
CA THR A 68 -10.15 -2.82 -0.57
C THR A 68 -11.20 -1.73 -0.40
N LEU A 69 -12.06 -1.54 -1.40
CA LEU A 69 -13.20 -0.64 -1.28
C LEU A 69 -14.26 -1.30 -0.40
N GLN A 70 -14.52 -0.71 0.76
CA GLN A 70 -15.48 -1.20 1.75
C GLN A 70 -16.42 -0.08 2.21
N ASN A 71 -17.72 -0.26 2.02
CA ASN A 71 -18.76 0.72 2.29
C ASN A 71 -18.45 2.07 1.65
N GLY A 72 -17.99 2.05 0.39
CA GLY A 72 -17.60 3.26 -0.35
C GLY A 72 -16.31 3.94 0.11
N CYS A 73 -15.53 3.33 1.01
CA CYS A 73 -14.26 3.85 1.50
C CYS A 73 -13.10 2.89 1.22
N TRP A 74 -11.99 3.39 0.68
CA TRP A 74 -10.77 2.60 0.53
C TRP A 74 -10.12 2.37 1.90
N LYS A 75 -10.01 1.12 2.30
CA LYS A 75 -9.36 0.73 3.56
C LYS A 75 -8.12 -0.10 3.28
N VAL A 76 -7.06 0.15 4.03
CA VAL A 76 -5.86 -0.69 4.02
C VAL A 76 -6.25 -2.08 4.48
N SER A 77 -6.04 -3.07 3.63
CA SER A 77 -6.30 -4.48 3.92
C SER A 77 -5.00 -5.28 4.09
N ASN A 78 -3.88 -4.82 3.52
CA ASN A 78 -2.57 -5.44 3.71
C ASN A 78 -1.42 -4.41 3.56
N ILE A 79 -0.29 -4.68 4.23
CA ILE A 79 0.98 -3.96 4.04
C ILE A 79 2.10 -5.01 3.97
N GLU A 80 2.86 -4.96 2.90
CA GLU A 80 3.94 -5.92 2.60
C GLU A 80 5.24 -5.20 2.28
N GLU A 81 6.36 -5.92 2.32
CA GLU A 81 7.65 -5.42 1.88
C GLU A 81 7.69 -5.28 0.33
N GLY A 82 8.49 -4.32 -0.17
CA GLY A 82 8.59 -4.05 -1.61
C GLY A 82 9.07 -5.22 -2.49
N SER A 83 9.70 -6.22 -1.89
CA SER A 83 10.18 -7.44 -2.57
C SER A 83 9.05 -8.26 -3.22
N CYS A 84 7.79 -8.11 -2.76
CA CYS A 84 6.62 -8.78 -3.32
C CYS A 84 6.12 -8.17 -4.66
N SER A 85 6.71 -7.07 -5.15
CA SER A 85 6.22 -6.35 -6.34
C SER A 85 6.13 -7.20 -7.61
N LEU A 86 7.01 -8.19 -7.77
CA LEU A 86 7.00 -9.10 -8.92
C LEU A 86 5.79 -10.03 -8.95
N GLU A 87 5.25 -10.39 -7.79
CA GLU A 87 4.07 -11.26 -7.67
C GLU A 87 2.82 -10.54 -8.20
N TYR A 88 2.69 -9.26 -7.88
CA TYR A 88 1.65 -8.39 -8.43
C TYR A 88 1.75 -8.26 -9.97
N ALA A 89 2.96 -8.13 -10.53
CA ALA A 89 3.15 -8.05 -11.97
C ALA A 89 2.70 -9.33 -12.72
N LYS A 90 2.74 -10.49 -12.06
CA LYS A 90 2.20 -11.75 -12.62
C LYS A 90 0.68 -11.75 -12.57
N LEU A 91 0.09 -11.34 -11.45
CA LEU A 91 -1.37 -11.26 -11.28
C LEU A 91 -2.03 -10.34 -12.31
N VAL A 92 -1.43 -9.19 -12.63
CA VAL A 92 -1.95 -8.27 -13.66
C VAL A 92 -2.15 -8.97 -15.01
N LYS A 93 -1.26 -9.89 -15.39
CA LYS A 93 -1.36 -10.61 -16.67
C LYS A 93 -2.50 -11.62 -16.71
N GLU A 94 -3.01 -12.02 -15.56
CA GLU A 94 -4.10 -13.00 -15.42
C GLU A 94 -5.47 -12.32 -15.32
N LEU A 95 -5.50 -10.98 -15.23
CA LEU A 95 -6.75 -10.24 -15.15
C LEU A 95 -7.40 -10.06 -16.54
N PRO A 96 -8.75 -10.15 -16.61
CA PRO A 96 -9.47 -9.78 -17.82
C PRO A 96 -9.25 -8.30 -18.15
N ALA A 97 -9.46 -7.93 -19.41
CA ALA A 97 -9.38 -6.54 -19.82
C ALA A 97 -10.43 -5.73 -19.03
N ILE A 98 -10.09 -4.49 -18.61
CA ILE A 98 -10.98 -3.70 -17.75
C ILE A 98 -12.37 -3.49 -18.37
N GLN A 99 -12.45 -3.40 -19.71
CA GLN A 99 -13.70 -3.27 -20.46
C GLN A 99 -14.64 -4.46 -20.23
N GLU A 100 -14.10 -5.67 -20.02
CA GLU A 100 -14.86 -6.89 -19.77
C GLU A 100 -15.41 -6.96 -18.35
N THR A 101 -14.97 -6.06 -17.47
CA THR A 101 -15.42 -5.98 -16.07
C THR A 101 -16.50 -4.93 -15.84
N LEU A 102 -16.84 -4.15 -16.88
CA LEU A 102 -17.88 -3.12 -16.81
C LEU A 102 -19.26 -3.77 -16.85
N ILE A 103 -20.16 -3.35 -15.96
CA ILE A 103 -21.59 -3.66 -16.10
C ILE A 103 -22.08 -2.84 -17.30
N THR A 104 -22.34 -3.47 -18.43
CA THR A 104 -23.11 -2.82 -19.50
C THR A 104 -24.53 -2.65 -18.99
N GLY A 105 -24.95 -1.39 -18.82
CA GLY A 105 -26.32 -1.02 -18.44
C GLY A 105 -27.35 -1.37 -19.50
#